data_AF-A0A2E2D8I2-F1
#
_entry.id   AF-A0A2E2D8I2-F1
#
_cell.length_a   1.000
_cell.length_b   1.000
_cell.length_c   1.000
_cell.angle_alpha   90.00
_cell.angle_beta   90.00
_cell.angle_gamma   90.00
#
_symmetry.space_group_name_H-M   'P 1'
#
loop_
_entity.id
_entity.type
_entity.pdbx_description
1 polymer ?
#
loop_
_entity_poly.entity_id
_entity_poly.type
_entity_poly.pdbx_seq_one_letter_code
_entity_poly.pdbx_strand_id
1 'polypeptide(L)'
;MKKIVWILFSLLLLTLSHSTWAATVVKAEFVAGWPEYDGGEFQFSGNFVGEDLNNDGLLSFGEFSVFNWRSTYESFTIADLFDTGDIMISTQEWLNNGISWIGASDLAYITWDDRGQSINTILKGEYRFTSFEVSAVPLPPAALLFAPALLGFMGLRRKVKLAV
;
A
#
# COMPACT_ATOMS: atom_id res chain seq x y z
N MET A 1 44.41 14.50 -12.07
CA MET A 1 43.38 13.77 -12.86
C MET A 1 42.57 12.78 -12.01
N LYS A 2 43.19 11.84 -11.28
CA LYS A 2 42.46 10.81 -10.49
C LYS A 2 41.44 11.36 -9.47
N LYS A 3 41.73 12.46 -8.76
CA LYS A 3 40.84 13.01 -7.72
C LYS A 3 39.53 13.60 -8.26
N ILE A 4 39.58 14.27 -9.41
CA ILE A 4 38.39 14.87 -10.05
C ILE A 4 37.46 13.78 -10.57
N VAL A 5 38.02 12.71 -11.14
CA VAL A 5 37.26 11.54 -11.59
C VAL A 5 36.55 10.85 -10.42
N TRP A 6 37.22 10.70 -9.27
CA TRP A 6 36.59 10.15 -8.07
C TRP A 6 35.46 11.02 -7.52
N ILE A 7 35.62 12.36 -7.52
CA ILE A 7 34.58 13.29 -7.09
C ILE A 7 33.36 13.22 -8.01
N LEU A 8 33.58 13.24 -9.33
CA LEU A 8 32.52 13.10 -10.33
C LEU A 8 31.81 11.76 -10.23
N PHE A 9 32.56 10.67 -9.98
CA PHE A 9 31.98 9.34 -9.80
C PHE A 9 31.14 9.24 -8.52
N SER A 10 31.61 9.84 -7.42
CA SER A 10 30.80 9.92 -6.19
C SER A 10 29.58 10.82 -6.33
N LEU A 11 29.67 11.90 -7.12
CA LEU A 11 28.53 12.78 -7.41
C LEU A 11 27.50 12.05 -8.28
N LEU A 12 27.97 11.25 -9.26
CA LEU A 12 27.13 10.39 -10.09
C LEU A 12 26.43 9.31 -9.25
N LEU A 13 27.15 8.60 -8.37
CA LEU A 13 26.54 7.64 -7.44
C LEU A 13 25.52 8.28 -6.50
N LEU A 14 25.77 9.51 -6.05
CA LEU A 14 24.83 10.25 -5.22
C LEU A 14 23.56 10.61 -6.02
N THR A 15 23.68 11.02 -7.28
CA THR A 15 22.50 11.29 -8.12
C THR A 15 21.68 10.04 -8.43
N LEU A 16 22.31 8.86 -8.51
CA LEU A 16 21.59 7.58 -8.72
C LEU A 16 20.83 7.08 -7.47
N SER A 17 21.08 7.61 -6.27
CA SER A 17 20.43 7.13 -5.03
C SER A 17 19.15 7.89 -4.65
N HIS A 18 18.57 8.72 -5.53
CA HIS A 18 17.44 9.60 -5.18
C HIS A 18 16.03 8.99 -5.36
N SER A 19 15.90 7.72 -5.68
CA SER A 19 14.58 7.07 -5.78
C SER A 19 14.12 6.47 -4.45
N THR A 20 14.20 7.22 -3.35
CA THR A 20 13.45 6.88 -2.13
C THR A 20 12.15 7.65 -2.14
N TRP A 21 11.09 7.00 -2.61
CA TRP A 21 9.76 7.59 -2.65
C TRP A 21 9.15 7.58 -1.25
N ALA A 22 8.39 8.62 -0.94
CA ALA A 22 7.50 8.62 0.21
C ALA A 22 6.45 7.51 0.04
N ALA A 23 6.14 6.78 1.10
CA ALA A 23 4.98 5.88 1.09
C ALA A 23 3.71 6.69 0.79
N THR A 24 2.81 6.11 0.00
CA THR A 24 1.50 6.71 -0.29
C THR A 24 0.47 6.12 0.65
N VAL A 25 -0.16 6.94 1.48
CA VAL A 25 -1.26 6.51 2.36
C VAL A 25 -2.58 6.69 1.63
N VAL A 26 -3.41 5.67 1.67
CA VAL A 26 -4.78 5.68 1.17
C VAL A 26 -5.74 5.55 2.33
N LYS A 27 -6.79 6.37 2.34
CA LYS A 27 -7.95 6.22 3.22
C LYS A 27 -9.19 6.23 2.37
N ALA A 28 -10.05 5.25 2.53
CA ALA A 28 -11.29 5.22 1.77
C ALA A 28 -12.44 4.71 2.63
N GLU A 29 -13.64 5.18 2.30
CA GLU A 29 -14.89 4.58 2.71
C GLU A 29 -15.52 3.90 1.51
N PHE A 30 -16.19 2.77 1.75
CA PHE A 30 -16.79 1.98 0.69
C PHE A 30 -18.10 1.36 1.13
N VAL A 31 -18.91 1.00 0.13
CA VAL A 31 -20.02 0.08 0.25
C VAL A 31 -19.80 -1.11 -0.69
N ALA A 32 -20.24 -2.29 -0.27
CA ALA A 32 -20.09 -3.51 -1.04
C ALA A 32 -21.22 -4.50 -0.71
N GLY A 33 -21.38 -5.53 -1.53
CA GLY A 33 -22.44 -6.52 -1.36
C GLY A 33 -22.79 -7.19 -2.68
N TRP A 34 -23.96 -7.82 -2.74
CA TRP A 34 -24.47 -8.45 -3.95
C TRP A 34 -25.82 -7.81 -4.34
N PRO A 35 -25.82 -6.59 -4.91
CA PRO A 35 -27.06 -5.85 -5.16
C PRO A 35 -28.09 -6.67 -5.96
N GLU A 36 -27.66 -7.45 -6.95
CA GLU A 36 -28.60 -8.27 -7.74
C GLU A 36 -29.31 -9.35 -6.90
N TYR A 37 -28.65 -9.90 -5.88
CA TYR A 37 -29.21 -10.92 -4.99
C TYR A 37 -29.95 -10.30 -3.79
N ASP A 38 -29.51 -9.13 -3.33
CA ASP A 38 -29.94 -8.47 -2.11
C ASP A 38 -31.05 -7.43 -2.32
N GLY A 39 -31.70 -7.42 -3.49
CA GLY A 39 -32.80 -6.50 -3.77
C GLY A 39 -32.38 -5.09 -4.19
N GLY A 40 -31.16 -4.94 -4.71
CA GLY A 40 -30.61 -3.71 -5.29
C GLY A 40 -29.83 -2.84 -4.32
N GLU A 41 -29.59 -3.31 -3.09
CA GLU A 41 -28.89 -2.55 -2.05
C GLU A 41 -27.53 -3.16 -1.70
N PHE A 42 -26.58 -2.29 -1.37
CA PHE A 42 -25.31 -2.72 -0.77
C PHE A 42 -25.53 -3.03 0.71
N GLN A 43 -25.29 -4.28 1.12
CA GLN A 43 -25.50 -4.71 2.50
C GLN A 43 -24.33 -4.36 3.43
N PHE A 44 -23.15 -4.07 2.88
CA PHE A 44 -21.95 -3.80 3.67
C PHE A 44 -21.48 -2.37 3.45
N SER A 45 -21.02 -1.75 4.52
CA SER A 45 -20.34 -0.45 4.52
C SER A 45 -19.09 -0.53 5.36
N GLY A 46 -18.02 0.13 4.94
CA GLY A 46 -16.74 0.02 5.61
C GLY A 46 -15.77 1.16 5.29
N ASN A 47 -14.61 1.07 5.92
CA ASN A 47 -13.46 1.91 5.66
C ASN A 47 -12.18 1.08 5.72
N PHE A 48 -11.16 1.58 5.04
CA PHE A 48 -9.81 1.08 5.21
C PHE A 48 -8.78 2.20 5.23
N VAL A 49 -7.63 1.87 5.78
CA VAL A 49 -6.40 2.65 5.69
C VAL A 49 -5.28 1.71 5.30
N GLY A 50 -4.47 2.10 4.32
CA GLY A 50 -3.29 1.34 3.92
C GLY A 50 -2.19 2.23 3.37
N GLU A 51 -0.99 1.67 3.26
CA GLU A 51 0.18 2.36 2.75
C GLU A 51 0.81 1.55 1.61
N ASP A 52 0.96 2.16 0.44
CA ASP A 52 1.75 1.59 -0.65
C ASP A 52 3.24 1.67 -0.24
N LEU A 53 3.73 0.55 0.31
CA LEU A 53 5.07 0.45 0.91
C LEU A 53 6.13 0.16 -0.14
N ASN A 54 5.73 -0.43 -1.27
CA ASN A 54 6.63 -0.84 -2.33
C ASN A 54 6.66 0.15 -3.52
N ASN A 55 5.75 1.14 -3.50
CA ASN A 55 5.56 2.19 -4.50
C ASN A 55 5.25 1.64 -5.89
N ASP A 56 4.38 0.64 -5.99
CA ASP A 56 3.89 0.06 -7.26
C ASP A 56 2.54 0.65 -7.72
N GLY A 57 1.92 1.52 -6.92
CA GLY A 57 0.66 2.19 -7.23
C GLY A 57 -0.58 1.31 -6.96
N LEU A 58 -0.39 0.15 -6.37
CA LEU A 58 -1.43 -0.70 -5.83
C LEU A 58 -1.42 -0.62 -4.30
N LEU A 59 -2.57 -0.90 -3.71
CA LEU A 59 -2.67 -1.23 -2.30
C LEU A 59 -3.10 -2.69 -2.19
N SER A 60 -2.16 -3.55 -1.85
CA SER A 60 -2.39 -5.00 -1.71
C SER A 60 -2.85 -5.38 -0.30
N PHE A 61 -3.37 -6.61 -0.15
CA PHE A 61 -3.93 -7.07 1.13
C PHE A 61 -2.97 -6.90 2.33
N GLY A 62 -1.68 -7.18 2.14
CA GLY A 62 -0.67 -7.03 3.18
C GLY A 62 -0.32 -5.58 3.56
N GLU A 63 -0.86 -4.60 2.84
CA GLU A 63 -0.58 -3.18 3.02
C GLU A 63 -1.72 -2.44 3.74
N PHE A 64 -2.82 -3.11 4.05
CA PHE A 64 -3.84 -2.57 4.93
C PHE A 64 -3.33 -2.52 6.37
N SER A 65 -3.45 -1.35 6.99
CA SER A 65 -3.23 -1.14 8.43
C SER A 65 -4.55 -1.14 9.21
N VAL A 66 -5.64 -0.75 8.54
CA VAL A 66 -6.99 -0.74 9.07
C VAL A 66 -7.91 -1.26 7.98
N PHE A 67 -8.80 -2.17 8.36
CA PHE A 67 -9.95 -2.53 7.56
C PHE A 67 -11.11 -2.77 8.53
N ASN A 68 -12.22 -2.07 8.32
CA ASN A 68 -13.44 -2.29 9.08
C ASN A 68 -14.59 -2.28 8.10
N TRP A 69 -15.48 -3.25 8.21
CA TRP A 69 -16.76 -3.18 7.53
C TRP A 69 -17.85 -3.82 8.36
N ARG A 70 -19.09 -3.49 8.04
CA ARG A 70 -20.26 -3.95 8.76
C ARG A 70 -21.46 -4.08 7.84
N SER A 71 -22.30 -5.03 8.17
CA SER A 71 -23.68 -5.13 7.72
C SER A 71 -24.62 -4.82 8.89
N THR A 72 -25.92 -5.03 8.68
CA THR A 72 -26.94 -4.98 9.73
C THR A 72 -26.72 -6.02 10.83
N TYR A 73 -26.08 -7.15 10.50
CA TYR A 73 -25.99 -8.32 11.39
C TYR A 73 -24.59 -8.56 11.93
N GLU A 74 -23.57 -8.17 11.17
CA GLU A 74 -22.19 -8.56 11.43
C GLU A 74 -21.24 -7.39 11.22
N SER A 75 -20.10 -7.43 11.90
CA SER A 75 -19.00 -6.50 11.72
C SER A 75 -17.72 -7.29 11.64
N PHE A 76 -16.85 -6.89 10.72
CA PHE A 76 -15.56 -7.53 10.57
C PHE A 76 -14.44 -6.50 10.47
N THR A 77 -13.27 -6.97 10.83
CA THR A 77 -12.02 -6.25 10.86
C THR A 77 -11.02 -6.91 9.91
N ILE A 78 -9.84 -6.32 9.78
CA ILE A 78 -8.73 -6.92 9.03
C ILE A 78 -8.39 -8.35 9.48
N ALA A 79 -8.60 -8.69 10.76
CA ALA A 79 -8.28 -10.01 11.30
C ALA A 79 -9.25 -11.12 10.82
N ASP A 80 -10.43 -10.72 10.34
CA ASP A 80 -11.47 -11.64 9.86
C ASP A 80 -11.39 -11.85 8.33
N LEU A 81 -10.60 -11.02 7.65
CA LEU A 81 -10.36 -11.13 6.22
C LEU A 81 -9.43 -12.31 5.93
N PHE A 82 -9.78 -13.05 4.88
CA PHE A 82 -8.90 -14.05 4.31
C PHE A 82 -8.00 -13.44 3.24
N ASP A 83 -8.59 -12.64 2.34
CA ASP A 83 -7.88 -11.96 1.27
C ASP A 83 -8.73 -10.79 0.71
N THR A 84 -8.10 -9.90 -0.02
CA THR A 84 -8.76 -8.83 -0.77
C THR A 84 -8.10 -8.69 -2.14
N GLY A 85 -8.90 -8.33 -3.15
CA GLY A 85 -8.30 -7.82 -4.37
C GLY A 85 -7.53 -6.52 -4.12
N ASP A 86 -6.55 -6.24 -4.97
CA ASP A 86 -5.72 -5.04 -4.87
C ASP A 86 -6.55 -3.79 -5.20
N ILE A 87 -6.14 -2.64 -4.69
CA ILE A 87 -6.75 -1.36 -5.03
C ILE A 87 -5.79 -0.56 -5.89
N MET A 88 -6.19 -0.27 -7.12
CA MET A 88 -5.44 0.61 -8.02
C MET A 88 -5.65 2.07 -7.60
N ILE A 89 -4.62 2.67 -7.01
CA ILE A 89 -4.70 4.00 -6.38
C ILE A 89 -5.02 5.10 -7.41
N SER A 90 -4.50 4.97 -8.63
CA SER A 90 -4.62 5.99 -9.69
C SER A 90 -6.03 6.07 -10.29
N THR A 91 -6.71 4.93 -10.43
CA THR A 91 -8.07 4.85 -10.98
C THR A 91 -9.14 4.78 -9.90
N GLN A 92 -8.75 4.58 -8.64
CA GLN A 92 -9.67 4.33 -7.52
C GLN A 92 -10.55 3.11 -7.80
N GLU A 93 -9.93 2.05 -8.31
CA GLU A 93 -10.61 0.81 -8.62
C GLU A 93 -10.14 -0.29 -7.67
N TRP A 94 -11.09 -0.97 -7.05
CA TRP A 94 -10.87 -2.26 -6.43
C TRP A 94 -10.84 -3.33 -7.53
N LEU A 95 -9.70 -3.98 -7.68
CA LEU A 95 -9.53 -5.06 -8.63
C LEU A 95 -10.14 -6.35 -8.06
N ASN A 96 -10.65 -7.22 -8.92
CA ASN A 96 -11.23 -8.50 -8.52
C ASN A 96 -10.19 -9.62 -8.64
N ASN A 97 -8.96 -9.39 -8.22
CA ASN A 97 -7.85 -10.35 -8.32
C ASN A 97 -7.54 -11.07 -6.99
N GLY A 98 -8.38 -10.88 -5.97
CA GLY A 98 -8.28 -11.60 -4.70
C GLY A 98 -8.77 -13.04 -4.81
N ILE A 99 -8.28 -13.88 -3.91
CA ILE A 99 -8.72 -15.26 -3.72
C ILE A 99 -10.18 -15.26 -3.29
N SER A 100 -11.01 -16.09 -3.93
CA SER A 100 -12.45 -16.12 -3.71
C SER A 100 -12.87 -17.20 -2.71
N TRP A 101 -14.17 -17.28 -2.40
CA TRP A 101 -14.72 -18.36 -1.57
C TRP A 101 -14.42 -19.74 -2.16
N ILE A 102 -14.47 -20.77 -1.32
CA ILE A 102 -14.14 -22.15 -1.74
C ILE A 102 -15.10 -22.61 -2.84
N GLY A 103 -14.54 -23.13 -3.93
CA GLY A 103 -15.30 -23.69 -5.06
C GLY A 103 -15.60 -22.69 -6.19
N ALA A 104 -15.06 -21.48 -6.12
CA ALA A 104 -15.15 -20.47 -7.17
C ALA A 104 -13.80 -20.19 -7.84
N SER A 105 -13.83 -19.50 -8.99
CA SER A 105 -12.62 -18.88 -9.53
C SER A 105 -12.20 -17.72 -8.64
N ASP A 106 -10.90 -17.55 -8.45
CA ASP A 106 -10.29 -16.49 -7.65
C ASP A 106 -10.46 -15.13 -8.34
N LEU A 107 -11.66 -14.55 -8.18
CA LEU A 107 -12.12 -13.31 -8.77
C LEU A 107 -12.87 -12.44 -7.74
N ALA A 108 -12.28 -12.26 -6.55
CA ALA A 108 -12.91 -11.55 -5.43
C ALA A 108 -12.35 -10.14 -5.23
N TYR A 109 -13.22 -9.25 -4.76
CA TYR A 109 -12.84 -7.96 -4.19
C TYR A 109 -12.48 -8.13 -2.71
N ILE A 110 -13.29 -8.89 -1.96
CA ILE A 110 -13.13 -9.09 -0.51
C ILE A 110 -13.54 -10.51 -0.17
N THR A 111 -12.74 -11.23 0.63
CA THR A 111 -13.02 -12.59 1.08
C THR A 111 -12.79 -12.69 2.59
N TRP A 112 -13.69 -13.37 3.29
CA TRP A 112 -13.65 -13.51 4.76
C TRP A 112 -14.08 -14.92 5.19
N ASP A 113 -14.07 -15.16 6.50
CA ASP A 113 -14.51 -16.42 7.13
C ASP A 113 -13.77 -17.65 6.56
N ASP A 114 -12.44 -17.58 6.48
CA ASP A 114 -11.58 -18.63 5.91
C ASP A 114 -12.05 -19.11 4.52
N ARG A 115 -12.42 -18.16 3.65
CA ARG A 115 -13.01 -18.39 2.33
C ARG A 115 -14.41 -19.01 2.35
N GLY A 116 -15.15 -18.87 3.44
CA GLY A 116 -16.57 -19.20 3.52
C GLY A 116 -17.44 -18.27 2.68
N GLN A 117 -17.04 -17.00 2.52
CA GLN A 117 -17.77 -15.99 1.75
C GLN A 117 -16.84 -14.99 1.06
N SER A 118 -17.30 -14.41 -0.05
CA SER A 118 -16.59 -13.31 -0.72
C SER A 118 -17.49 -12.41 -1.57
N ILE A 119 -17.20 -11.11 -1.65
CA ILE A 119 -17.75 -10.22 -2.66
C ILE A 119 -16.95 -10.44 -3.93
N ASN A 120 -17.57 -11.00 -4.95
CA ASN A 120 -16.89 -11.48 -6.16
C ASN A 120 -17.76 -11.32 -7.40
N THR A 121 -17.14 -11.31 -8.57
CA THR A 121 -17.86 -11.03 -9.82
C THR A 121 -18.74 -12.19 -10.31
N ILE A 122 -18.51 -13.43 -9.85
CA ILE A 122 -19.32 -14.60 -10.22
C ILE A 122 -20.72 -14.50 -9.61
N LEU A 123 -20.78 -14.12 -8.33
CA LEU A 123 -22.03 -13.86 -7.62
C LEU A 123 -22.52 -12.42 -7.79
N LYS A 124 -22.04 -11.70 -8.81
CA LYS A 124 -22.49 -10.31 -9.08
C LYS A 124 -22.28 -9.40 -7.89
N GLY A 125 -21.21 -9.66 -7.14
CA GLY A 125 -20.72 -8.80 -6.10
C GLY A 125 -20.22 -7.51 -6.70
N GLU A 126 -20.58 -6.41 -6.06
CA GLU A 126 -20.21 -5.06 -6.48
C GLU A 126 -19.62 -4.31 -5.29
N TYR A 127 -18.85 -3.27 -5.59
CA TYR A 127 -18.35 -2.32 -4.62
C TYR A 127 -18.52 -0.90 -5.17
N ARG A 128 -18.47 0.08 -4.26
CA ARG A 128 -18.37 1.50 -4.61
C ARG A 128 -17.65 2.24 -3.49
N PHE A 129 -16.64 3.02 -3.85
CA PHE A 129 -16.05 3.99 -2.94
C PHE A 129 -17.00 5.17 -2.72
N THR A 130 -17.25 5.51 -1.46
CA THR A 130 -18.01 6.70 -1.06
C THR A 130 -17.09 7.86 -0.72
N SER A 131 -15.84 7.57 -0.38
CA SER A 131 -14.74 8.53 -0.29
C SER A 131 -13.43 7.85 -0.63
N PHE A 132 -12.46 8.61 -1.15
CA PHE A 132 -11.12 8.09 -1.47
C PHE A 132 -10.10 9.23 -1.36
N GLU A 133 -9.27 9.17 -0.33
CA GLU A 133 -8.23 10.16 -0.02
C GLU A 133 -6.86 9.53 -0.18
N VAL A 134 -5.98 10.22 -0.91
CA VAL A 134 -4.59 9.82 -1.12
C VAL A 134 -3.68 10.90 -0.57
N SER A 135 -2.73 10.52 0.26
CA SER A 135 -1.76 11.44 0.87
C SER A 135 -0.36 10.85 0.82
N ALA A 136 0.60 11.63 0.34
CA ALA A 136 2.02 11.23 0.40
C ALA A 136 2.59 11.53 1.79
N VAL A 137 3.27 10.56 2.41
CA VAL A 137 3.95 10.79 3.70
C VAL A 137 5.21 11.63 3.46
N PRO A 138 5.35 12.83 4.03
CA PRO A 138 6.56 13.62 3.84
C PRO A 138 7.80 12.85 4.33
N LEU A 139 8.85 12.80 3.50
CA LEU A 139 10.11 12.21 3.90
C LEU A 139 10.63 12.90 5.18
N PRO A 140 10.99 12.15 6.23
CA PRO A 140 11.53 12.76 7.43
C PRO A 140 12.83 13.50 7.08
N PRO A 141 13.04 14.74 7.57
CA PRO A 141 14.25 15.51 7.27
C PRO A 141 15.55 14.78 7.62
N ALA A 142 15.51 13.84 8.58
CA ALA A 142 16.63 12.97 8.93
C ALA A 142 17.13 12.11 7.77
N ALA A 143 16.27 11.68 6.84
CA ALA A 143 16.67 10.96 5.64
C ALA A 143 17.59 11.82 4.75
N LEU A 144 17.34 13.12 4.69
CA LEU A 144 18.17 14.09 3.95
C LEU A 144 19.53 14.34 4.61
N LEU A 145 19.64 14.12 5.93
CA LEU A 145 20.88 14.29 6.69
C LEU A 145 21.80 13.06 6.62
N PHE A 146 21.32 11.93 6.10
CA PHE A 146 22.09 10.70 6.05
C PHE A 146 23.37 10.83 5.19
N ALA A 147 23.25 11.40 3.98
CA ALA A 147 24.37 11.60 3.07
C ALA A 147 25.47 12.54 3.64
N PRO A 148 25.16 13.76 4.12
CA PRO A 148 26.18 14.62 4.72
C PRO A 148 26.76 14.04 6.01
N ALA A 149 25.97 13.33 6.82
CA ALA A 149 26.48 12.64 8.01
C ALA A 149 27.48 11.53 7.63
N LEU A 150 27.16 10.69 6.64
CA LEU A 150 28.06 9.62 6.16
C LEU A 150 29.37 10.20 5.62
N LEU A 151 29.30 11.29 4.85
CA LEU A 151 30.47 12.03 4.35
C LEU A 151 31.30 12.62 5.50
N GLY A 152 30.64 13.16 6.52
CA GLY A 152 31.30 13.63 7.75
C GLY A 152 32.08 12.51 8.45
N PHE A 153 31.45 11.36 8.68
CA PHE A 153 32.09 10.19 9.27
C PHE A 153 33.26 9.65 8.43
N MET A 154 33.11 9.59 7.10
CA MET A 154 34.19 9.18 6.19
C MET A 154 35.36 10.19 6.16
N GLY A 155 35.07 11.48 6.28
CA GLY A 155 36.07 12.55 6.38
C GLY A 155 36.89 12.44 7.68
N LEU A 156 36.26 12.12 8.79
CA LEU A 156 36.91 11.89 10.09
C LEU A 156 37.86 10.69 10.06
N ARG A 157 37.51 9.61 9.34
CA ARG A 157 38.37 8.42 9.18
C ARG A 157 39.73 8.74 8.55
N ARG A 158 39.83 9.76 7.68
CA ARG A 158 41.11 10.14 7.06
C ARG A 158 42.07 10.84 8.02
N LYS A 159 41.58 11.48 9.08
CA LYS A 159 42.45 12.17 10.05
C LYS A 159 43.10 11.21 11.05
N VAL A 160 42.54 10.04 11.28
CA VAL A 160 43.11 9.04 12.21
C VAL A 160 44.42 8.44 11.68
N LYS A 161 44.61 8.36 10.35
CA LYS A 161 45.82 7.76 9.76
C LYS A 161 47.04 8.70 9.67
N LEU A 162 46.87 9.97 10.04
CA LEU A 162 47.93 10.99 10.06
C LEU A 162 48.48 11.25 11.48
N ALA A 163 47.95 10.56 12.49
CA ALA A 163 48.42 10.61 13.86
C ALA A 163 49.28 9.37 14.18
N VAL A 164 50.38 9.17 13.45
CA VAL A 164 51.57 8.39 13.83
C VAL A 164 52.78 9.05 13.18
#